data_AF-A0A6A6GQ01-F1
#
_entry.id   AF-A0A6A6GQ01-F1
#
_cell.length_a   1.000
_cell.length_b   1.000
_cell.length_c   1.000
_cell.angle_alpha   90.00
_cell.angle_beta   90.00
_cell.angle_gamma   90.00
#
_symmetry.space_group_name_H-M   'P 1'
#
loop_
_entity.id
_entity.type
_entity.pdbx_description
1 polymer ?
#
loop_
_entity_poly.entity_id
_entity_poly.type
_entity_poly.pdbx_seq_one_letter_code
_entity_poly.pdbx_strand_id
1 'polypeptide(L)'
;MASVHQKLEIAERRHKPASPQLESPLFGLPPELRRHIFDLVVSPTPSTKYRYPRSSIWNRPGHYVPIQRSSTLLRTCQRIYSEALPLLSQRTKLTFYITTFARRPAGALNPFKVQAWKPQKPVEVDLEVFAQLWDSGVDF
;
A
#
# COMPACT_ATOMS: atom_id res chain seq x y z
N MET A 1 -38.69 6.24 -4.57
CA MET A 1 -38.92 5.09 -3.68
C MET A 1 -38.04 3.93 -4.10
N ALA A 2 -36.74 3.98 -3.76
CA ALA A 2 -35.77 2.92 -4.07
C ALA A 2 -35.80 1.86 -2.96
N SER A 3 -36.60 0.84 -3.26
CA SER A 3 -36.61 -0.56 -2.83
C SER A 3 -35.84 -0.95 -1.55
N VAL A 4 -36.61 -1.27 -0.52
CA VAL A 4 -36.21 -2.02 0.70
C VAL A 4 -35.44 -3.32 0.36
N HIS A 5 -35.63 -3.89 -0.84
CA HIS A 5 -34.89 -5.06 -1.32
C HIS A 5 -33.38 -4.81 -1.47
N GLN A 6 -32.95 -3.59 -1.83
CA GLN A 6 -31.53 -3.29 -2.00
C GLN A 6 -30.79 -3.14 -0.66
N LYS A 7 -31.52 -2.85 0.44
CA LYS A 7 -30.95 -2.83 1.80
C LYS A 7 -30.78 -4.23 2.39
N LEU A 8 -31.58 -5.21 1.96
CA LEU A 8 -31.48 -6.61 2.40
C LEU A 8 -30.29 -7.33 1.74
N GLU A 9 -29.98 -7.08 0.47
CA GLU A 9 -28.79 -7.66 -0.19
C GLU A 9 -27.45 -7.19 0.43
N ILE A 10 -27.41 -5.98 0.97
CA ILE A 10 -26.21 -5.45 1.65
C ILE A 10 -26.01 -6.12 3.02
N ALA A 11 -27.10 -6.54 3.68
CA ALA A 11 -27.07 -7.23 4.97
C ALA A 11 -26.71 -8.72 4.86
N GLU A 12 -26.95 -9.35 3.70
CA GLU A 12 -26.70 -10.77 3.46
C GLU A 12 -25.37 -11.10 2.77
N ARG A 13 -24.36 -10.23 2.86
CA ARG A 13 -22.97 -10.69 2.75
C ARG A 13 -22.68 -11.57 3.97
N ARG A 14 -23.14 -12.83 3.91
CA ARG A 14 -22.83 -13.89 4.87
C ARG A 14 -21.32 -13.87 5.05
N HIS A 15 -20.86 -13.33 6.18
CA HIS A 15 -19.49 -13.52 6.61
C HIS A 15 -19.34 -15.01 6.82
N LYS A 16 -18.68 -15.68 5.87
CA LYS A 16 -18.25 -17.06 6.03
C LYS A 16 -17.52 -17.12 7.37
N PRO A 17 -17.90 -18.04 8.28
CA PRO A 17 -17.25 -18.13 9.57
C PRO A 17 -15.75 -18.27 9.33
N ALA A 18 -14.95 -17.47 10.05
CA ALA A 18 -13.51 -17.49 9.89
C ALA A 18 -13.00 -18.91 10.18
N SER A 19 -12.24 -19.49 9.26
CA SER A 19 -11.61 -20.79 9.50
C SER A 19 -10.71 -20.73 10.73
N PRO A 20 -10.67 -21.80 11.55
CA PRO A 20 -9.75 -21.88 12.69
C PRO A 20 -8.32 -21.56 12.28
N GLN A 21 -7.63 -20.73 13.08
CA GLN A 21 -6.29 -20.27 12.75
C GLN A 21 -5.26 -21.41 12.64
N LEU A 22 -5.48 -22.48 13.39
CA LEU A 22 -4.63 -23.66 13.46
C LEU A 22 -4.69 -24.53 12.20
N GLU A 23 -5.72 -24.38 11.37
CA GLU A 23 -5.83 -25.09 10.09
C GLU A 23 -4.94 -24.47 9.00
N SER A 24 -4.45 -23.25 9.23
CA SER A 24 -3.56 -22.60 8.28
C SER A 24 -2.16 -23.22 8.37
N PRO A 25 -1.59 -23.71 7.25
CA PRO A 25 -0.26 -24.33 7.24
C PRO A 25 0.83 -23.36 7.70
N LEU A 26 0.55 -22.06 7.58
CA LEU A 26 1.45 -21.02 8.01
C LEU A 26 1.67 -21.06 9.53
N PHE A 27 0.71 -21.53 10.34
CA PHE A 27 0.84 -21.63 11.80
C PHE A 27 1.44 -22.94 12.28
N GLY A 28 1.70 -23.89 11.38
CA GLY A 28 2.57 -25.04 11.66
C GLY A 28 4.06 -24.69 11.61
N LEU A 29 4.42 -23.51 11.09
CA LEU A 29 5.80 -23.05 10.98
C LEU A 29 6.27 -22.34 12.26
N PRO A 30 7.57 -22.43 12.60
CA PRO A 30 8.19 -21.62 13.62
C PRO A 30 7.98 -20.11 13.39
N PRO A 31 7.83 -19.30 14.46
CA PRO A 31 7.66 -17.85 14.36
C PRO A 31 8.69 -17.14 13.46
N GLU A 32 9.93 -17.61 13.44
CA GLU A 32 11.04 -17.06 12.66
C GLU A 32 10.78 -17.18 11.16
N LEU A 33 10.33 -18.35 10.71
CA LEU A 33 10.00 -18.58 9.31
C LEU A 33 8.75 -17.79 8.90
N ARG A 34 7.75 -17.72 9.78
CA ARG A 34 6.55 -16.88 9.54
C ARG A 34 6.94 -15.43 9.38
N ARG A 35 7.81 -14.92 10.25
CA ARG A 35 8.34 -13.56 10.17
C ARG A 35 9.06 -13.30 8.84
N HIS A 36 9.90 -14.22 8.37
CA HIS A 36 10.55 -14.08 7.07
C HIS A 36 9.56 -14.07 5.90
N ILE A 37 8.58 -14.97 5.90
CA ILE A 37 7.52 -14.97 4.89
C ILE A 37 6.76 -13.65 4.91
N PHE A 38 6.38 -13.18 6.10
CA PHE A 38 5.66 -11.91 6.25
C PHE A 38 6.49 -10.74 5.74
N ASP A 39 7.77 -10.65 6.10
CA ASP A 39 8.68 -9.59 5.65
C ASP A 39 8.77 -9.56 4.12
N LEU A 40 8.93 -10.71 3.48
CA LEU A 40 8.94 -10.81 2.01
C LEU A 40 7.62 -10.34 1.38
N VAL A 41 6.49 -10.72 1.98
CA VAL A 41 5.16 -10.38 1.45
C VAL A 41 4.83 -8.89 1.62
N VAL A 42 5.21 -8.29 2.75
CA VAL A 42 4.95 -6.86 3.01
C VAL A 42 5.99 -5.94 2.38
N SER A 43 7.11 -6.50 1.91
CA SER A 43 8.18 -5.73 1.29
C SER A 43 7.70 -5.00 0.03
N PRO A 44 8.11 -3.73 -0.18
CA PRO A 44 7.74 -2.99 -1.37
C PRO A 44 8.39 -3.62 -2.60
N THR A 45 7.61 -3.87 -3.64
CA THR A 45 8.10 -4.46 -4.88
C THR A 45 7.77 -3.57 -6.07
N PRO A 46 8.64 -3.53 -7.09
CA PRO A 46 8.35 -2.83 -8.33
C PRO A 46 7.11 -3.45 -8.99
N SER A 47 6.19 -2.61 -9.51
CA SER A 47 5.02 -3.12 -10.22
C SER A 47 5.44 -3.91 -11.45
N THR A 48 4.90 -5.12 -11.60
CA THR A 48 5.09 -5.93 -12.81
C THR A 48 4.11 -5.58 -13.93
N LYS A 49 3.06 -4.81 -13.62
CA LYS A 49 1.97 -4.49 -14.55
C LYS A 49 2.05 -3.09 -15.13
N TYR A 50 2.68 -2.17 -14.41
CA TYR A 50 2.65 -0.75 -14.74
C TYR A 50 4.08 -0.21 -14.86
N ARG A 51 4.30 0.59 -15.90
CA ARG A 51 5.51 1.40 -16.07
C ARG A 51 5.11 2.85 -16.18
N TYR A 52 5.93 3.75 -15.65
CA TYR A 52 5.73 5.17 -15.91
C TYR A 52 5.91 5.44 -17.43
N PRO A 53 5.10 6.33 -18.02
CA PRO A 53 5.31 6.78 -19.40
C PRO A 53 6.74 7.26 -19.60
N ARG A 54 7.37 7.10 -20.78
CA ARG A 54 8.76 7.55 -20.97
C ARG A 54 8.92 9.07 -20.80
N SER A 55 7.92 9.83 -21.25
CA SER A 55 7.82 11.29 -21.06
C SER A 55 7.54 11.70 -19.61
N SER A 56 7.35 10.73 -18.73
CA SER A 56 7.15 11.00 -17.32
C SER A 56 8.41 11.55 -16.70
N ILE A 57 8.26 12.71 -16.07
CA ILE A 57 9.27 13.35 -15.24
C ILE A 57 9.59 12.58 -13.94
N TRP A 58 8.84 11.52 -13.60
CA TRP A 58 9.10 10.65 -12.45
C TRP A 58 10.18 9.60 -12.74
N ASN A 59 10.50 9.37 -14.02
CA ASN A 59 11.51 8.40 -14.42
C ASN A 59 12.89 8.84 -13.93
N ARG A 60 13.49 8.00 -13.10
CA ARG A 60 14.89 8.15 -12.66
C ARG A 60 15.58 6.78 -12.68
N PRO A 61 16.91 6.71 -12.75
CA PRO A 61 17.64 5.46 -12.64
C PRO A 61 17.17 4.63 -11.45
N GLY A 62 16.73 3.39 -11.72
CA GLY A 62 16.19 2.49 -10.70
C GLY A 62 14.72 2.72 -10.29
N HIS A 63 14.04 3.73 -10.84
CA HIS A 63 12.63 4.02 -10.54
C HIS A 63 11.86 4.37 -11.82
N TYR A 64 11.55 3.33 -12.57
CA TYR A 64 10.78 3.41 -13.82
C TYR A 64 9.37 2.84 -13.70
N VAL A 65 9.07 2.22 -12.57
CA VAL A 65 7.78 1.59 -12.29
C VAL A 65 7.31 2.02 -10.89
N PRO A 66 5.99 2.13 -10.68
CA PRO A 66 5.46 2.36 -9.34
C PRO A 66 5.89 1.25 -8.38
N ILE A 67 6.30 1.62 -7.17
CA ILE A 67 6.50 0.66 -6.09
C ILE A 67 5.13 0.32 -5.49
N GLN A 68 4.82 -0.97 -5.40
CA GLN A 68 3.58 -1.48 -4.85
C GLN A 68 3.84 -2.20 -3.52
N ARG A 69 2.84 -2.17 -2.65
CA ARG A 69 2.83 -2.92 -1.39
C ARG A 69 1.56 -3.74 -1.31
N SER A 70 1.67 -4.96 -0.80
CA SER A 70 0.54 -5.84 -0.54
C SER A 70 0.16 -5.78 0.93
N SER A 71 -1.06 -5.34 1.24
CA SER A 71 -1.66 -5.46 2.58
C SER A 71 -2.67 -6.60 2.67
N THR A 72 -2.81 -7.41 1.60
CA THR A 72 -3.77 -8.53 1.53
C THR A 72 -3.54 -9.51 2.67
N LEU A 73 -2.28 -9.78 3.01
CA LEU A 73 -1.91 -10.66 4.11
C LEU A 73 -2.45 -10.16 5.46
N LEU A 74 -2.46 -8.86 5.72
CA LEU A 74 -2.99 -8.31 6.98
C LEU A 74 -4.50 -8.48 7.14
N ARG A 75 -5.21 -8.74 6.04
CA ARG A 75 -6.68 -8.90 6.03
C ARG A 75 -7.14 -10.34 6.27
N THR A 76 -6.22 -11.30 6.37
CA THR A 76 -6.59 -12.71 6.50
C THR A 76 -7.11 -13.03 7.90
N CYS A 77 -6.39 -12.61 8.94
CA CYS A 77 -6.77 -12.87 10.33
C CYS A 77 -6.05 -11.95 11.32
N GLN A 78 -6.57 -11.89 12.54
CA GLN A 78 -6.05 -11.02 13.60
C GLN A 78 -4.61 -11.39 14.03
N ARG A 79 -4.26 -12.69 14.02
CA ARG A 79 -2.93 -13.13 14.43
C ARG A 79 -1.85 -12.77 13.41
N ILE A 80 -2.14 -12.92 12.11
CA ILE A 80 -1.26 -12.42 11.05
C ILE A 80 -1.16 -10.90 11.15
N TYR A 81 -2.29 -10.21 11.35
CA TYR A 81 -2.30 -8.76 11.53
C TYR A 81 -1.35 -8.32 12.65
N SER A 82 -1.42 -8.93 13.85
CA SER A 82 -0.54 -8.58 14.96
C SER A 82 0.95 -8.83 14.69
N GLU A 83 1.27 -9.92 13.98
CA GLU A 83 2.67 -10.30 13.71
C GLU A 83 3.29 -9.51 12.55
N ALA A 84 2.52 -9.23 11.50
CA ALA A 84 3.02 -8.62 10.27
C ALA A 84 2.84 -7.09 10.20
N LEU A 85 1.91 -6.49 10.96
CA LEU A 85 1.72 -5.04 10.97
C LEU A 85 3.01 -4.26 11.33
N PRO A 86 3.80 -4.66 12.34
CA PRO A 86 5.06 -3.98 12.64
C PRO A 86 6.05 -4.00 11.47
N LEU A 87 6.12 -5.12 10.75
CA LEU A 87 6.98 -5.26 9.57
C LEU A 87 6.51 -4.34 8.45
N LEU A 88 5.19 -4.26 8.20
CA LEU A 88 4.66 -3.35 7.19
C LEU A 88 5.05 -1.90 7.51
N SER A 89 4.91 -1.48 8.77
CA SER A 89 5.32 -0.15 9.21
C SER A 89 6.83 0.09 8.98
N GLN A 90 7.68 -0.85 9.39
CA GLN A 90 9.15 -0.76 9.21
C GLN A 90 9.57 -0.72 7.73
N ARG A 91 8.83 -1.38 6.84
CA ARG A 91 9.11 -1.39 5.39
C ARG A 91 8.37 -0.28 4.63
N THR A 92 7.64 0.59 5.35
CA THR A 92 6.90 1.68 4.73
C THR A 92 7.83 2.85 4.42
N LYS A 93 7.94 3.13 3.13
CA LYS A 93 8.59 4.31 2.57
C LYS A 93 7.54 5.23 1.95
N LEU A 94 7.55 6.50 2.33
CA LEU A 94 6.64 7.51 1.83
C LEU A 94 7.33 8.35 0.77
N THR A 95 6.76 8.41 -0.43
CA THR A 95 7.26 9.28 -1.50
C THR A 95 6.26 10.42 -1.73
N PHE A 96 6.69 11.64 -1.47
CA PHE A 96 5.94 12.85 -1.72
C PHE A 96 6.30 13.43 -3.08
N TYR A 97 5.29 13.60 -3.94
CA TYR A 97 5.43 14.24 -5.24
C TYR A 97 4.94 15.69 -5.11
N ILE A 98 5.88 16.62 -5.02
CA ILE A 98 5.62 18.06 -5.03
C ILE A 98 5.57 18.48 -6.51
N THR A 99 4.37 18.44 -7.07
CA THR A 99 4.08 18.72 -8.47
C THR A 99 2.64 19.18 -8.63
N THR A 100 2.29 19.73 -9.79
CA THR A 100 0.90 20.04 -10.15
C THR A 100 0.06 18.76 -10.22
N PHE A 101 -1.25 18.91 -9.99
CA PHE A 101 -2.20 17.78 -9.97
C PHE A 101 -2.24 17.01 -11.31
N ALA A 102 -2.09 17.72 -12.43
CA ALA A 102 -2.08 17.13 -13.76
C ALA A 102 -0.87 16.23 -14.02
N ARG A 103 0.26 16.50 -13.35
CA ARG A 103 1.49 15.75 -13.58
C ARG A 103 1.59 14.55 -12.62
N ARG A 104 1.18 14.64 -11.36
CA ARG A 104 1.39 13.58 -10.35
C ARG A 104 1.14 12.14 -10.84
N PRO A 105 1.90 11.13 -10.36
CA PRO A 105 1.65 9.73 -10.71
C PRO A 105 0.20 9.29 -10.46
N ALA A 106 -0.33 8.49 -11.38
CA ALA A 106 -1.64 7.86 -11.20
C ALA A 106 -1.67 7.04 -9.89
N GLY A 107 -2.72 7.22 -9.10
CA GLY A 107 -2.86 6.56 -7.79
C GLY A 107 -2.09 7.21 -6.64
N ALA A 108 -1.33 8.29 -6.87
CA ALA A 108 -0.75 9.08 -5.78
C ALA A 108 -1.87 9.67 -4.90
N LEU A 109 -1.76 9.49 -3.59
CA LEU A 109 -2.68 10.08 -2.64
C LEU A 109 -2.46 11.61 -2.59
N ASN A 110 -3.54 12.34 -2.34
CA ASN A 110 -3.45 13.78 -2.13
C ASN A 110 -2.61 14.05 -0.85
N PRO A 111 -1.60 14.94 -0.88
CA PRO A 111 -0.79 15.27 0.30
C PRO A 111 -1.63 15.69 1.52
N PHE A 112 -2.79 16.32 1.33
CA PHE A 112 -3.69 16.71 2.43
C PHE A 112 -4.31 15.51 3.15
N LYS A 113 -4.40 14.33 2.51
CA LYS A 113 -4.80 13.09 3.21
C LYS A 113 -3.73 12.61 4.18
N VAL A 114 -2.47 12.87 3.89
CA VAL A 114 -1.36 12.55 4.81
C VAL A 114 -1.34 13.54 5.96
N GLN A 115 -1.65 14.82 5.72
CA GLN A 115 -1.78 15.81 6.79
C GLN A 115 -2.89 15.47 7.79
N ALA A 116 -3.99 14.87 7.32
CA ALA A 116 -5.07 14.39 8.16
C ALA A 116 -4.75 13.06 8.89
N TRP A 117 -3.69 12.35 8.48
CA TRP A 117 -3.28 11.11 9.12
C TRP A 117 -2.61 11.41 10.46
N LYS A 118 -3.30 11.02 11.54
CA LYS A 118 -2.79 11.11 12.92
C LYS A 118 -2.38 9.72 13.38
N PRO A 119 -1.10 9.32 13.26
CA PRO A 119 -0.68 8.01 13.71
C PRO A 119 -0.79 7.94 15.25
N GLN A 120 -1.36 6.86 15.76
CA GLN A 120 -1.52 6.65 17.21
C GLN A 120 -0.19 6.38 17.93
N LYS A 121 0.83 5.94 17.18
CA LYS A 121 2.19 5.71 17.66
C LYS A 121 3.17 6.39 16.69
N PRO A 122 4.33 6.88 17.16
CA PRO A 122 5.38 7.35 16.27
C PRO A 122 5.70 6.28 15.24
N VAL A 123 5.69 6.65 13.96
CA VAL A 123 6.09 5.76 12.86
C VAL A 123 7.38 6.30 12.30
N GLU A 124 8.45 5.52 12.45
CA GLU A 124 9.68 5.76 11.74
C GLU A 124 9.48 5.29 10.30
N VAL A 125 9.56 6.22 9.36
CA VAL A 125 9.37 5.94 7.93
C VAL A 125 10.46 6.63 7.13
N ASP A 126 10.96 5.92 6.13
CA ASP A 126 11.81 6.54 5.12
C ASP A 126 10.99 7.51 4.29
N LEU A 127 11.43 8.76 4.24
CA LEU A 127 10.81 9.83 3.49
C LEU A 127 11.61 10.10 2.21
N GLU A 128 10.95 10.04 1.06
CA GLU A 128 11.46 10.59 -0.19
C GLU A 128 10.60 11.78 -0.62
N VAL A 129 11.26 12.87 -0.99
CA VAL A 129 10.61 14.02 -1.58
C VAL A 129 11.11 14.17 -3.01
N PHE A 130 10.18 14.10 -3.95
CA PHE A 130 10.42 14.46 -5.34
C PHE A 130 9.77 15.81 -5.60
N ALA A 131 10.58 16.83 -5.86
CA ALA A 131 10.12 18.16 -6.22
C ALA A 131 10.66 18.52 -7.59
N GLN A 132 9.76 18.85 -8.51
CA GLN A 132 10.15 19.52 -9.74
C GLN A 132 9.91 21.02 -9.54
N LEU A 133 10.99 21.77 -9.35
CA LEU A 133 10.93 23.19 -9.00
C LEU A 133 10.94 24.13 -10.23
N TRP A 134 11.23 23.62 -11.42
CA TRP A 134 11.20 24.39 -12.66
C TRP A 134 10.25 23.79 -13.69
N ASP A 135 9.47 24.65 -14.34
CA ASP A 135 8.77 24.29 -15.57
C ASP A 135 9.77 24.46 -16.72
N SER A 136 10.19 23.35 -17.33
CA SER A 136 10.98 23.42 -18.55
C SER A 136 10.04 23.77 -19.69
N GLY A 137 9.69 25.05 -19.79
CA GLY A 137 9.01 25.65 -20.94
C GLY A 137 9.92 25.73 -22.16
N VAL A 138 10.55 24.61 -22.52
CA VAL A 138 11.37 24.49 -23.72
C VAL A 138 10.96 23.20 -24.42
N ASP A 139 10.06 23.37 -25.38
CA ASP A 139 9.81 22.39 -26.43
C ASP A 139 11.11 22.24 -27.25
N PHE A 140 11.57 21.00 -27.40
CA PHE A 140 12.54 20.60 -28.43
C PHE A 140 11.86 19.60 -29.37
#